data_AF-N9TW55-F1
#
_entry.id   AF-N9TW55-F1
#
_cell.length_a   1.000
_cell.length_b   1.000
_cell.length_c   1.000
_cell.angle_alpha   90.00
_cell.angle_beta   90.00
_cell.angle_gamma   90.00
#
_symmetry.space_group_name_H-M   'P 1'
#
loop_
_entity.id
_entity.type
_entity.pdbx_description
1 polymer ?
#
loop_
_entity_poly.entity_id
_entity_poly.type
_entity_poly.pdbx_seq_one_letter_code
_entity_poly.pdbx_strand_id
1 'polypeptide(L)'
;MQFNKFSPYMPKHSMLFNVYGQPINAHPVVIWYNGNEDMYYFVKARSADEDGKIRDKFATEILIPASATNSDSLFFNDSLLDCSQIFRMRAKEFKIAYGKDNFPRVDQLPFNYAMQIITEIENNFKNDHISLMNLSITGYNDKQQPIIEPELLYASESSFEQEKGWWEKLLKLRDSETIRKANAFIVNYHRANLTRVELNPVDAGIDIAKEELMVDRVYTPIYHYLYDNELLDKGYNVVEIIDLVKRDIFNTEEFKDYKVFDADVWGSLTLPWGKRRTSLNFVDEYRINSDKLTKIQQDHFFNNVKDNELLEFKNAYENESLTEWIDKSYFSNEFKDCKKEIFASSPIEEIATWFIKARYCVENTSIIDEELKSRNLLFKNSQ
;
A
#
# COMPACT_ATOMS: atom_id res chain seq x y z
N MET A 1 25.09 28.79 -18.95
CA MET A 1 24.71 28.67 -17.53
C MET A 1 24.96 27.23 -17.13
N GLN A 2 25.92 26.98 -16.23
CA GLN A 2 26.10 25.67 -15.61
C GLN A 2 25.03 25.52 -14.53
N PHE A 3 24.16 24.52 -14.67
CA PHE A 3 23.23 24.15 -13.60
C PHE A 3 24.06 23.59 -12.45
N ASN A 4 24.00 24.25 -11.29
CA ASN A 4 24.61 23.72 -10.07
C ASN A 4 23.93 22.38 -9.74
N LYS A 5 24.70 21.28 -9.86
CA LYS A 5 24.33 19.95 -9.36
C LYS A 5 23.83 20.06 -7.93
N PHE A 6 22.57 19.74 -7.69
CA PHE A 6 22.08 19.53 -6.34
C PHE A 6 22.49 18.14 -5.91
N SER A 7 23.58 18.03 -5.13
CA SER A 7 23.87 16.80 -4.41
C SER A 7 22.79 16.61 -3.35
N PRO A 8 22.19 15.41 -3.19
CA PRO A 8 21.34 15.13 -2.05
C PRO A 8 22.21 15.42 -0.83
N TYR A 9 21.66 16.15 0.13
CA TYR A 9 22.40 16.50 1.32
C TYR A 9 22.73 15.19 2.06
N MET A 10 23.99 14.76 1.94
CA MET A 10 24.61 13.81 2.86
C MET A 10 24.85 14.61 4.14
N PRO A 11 24.10 14.38 5.24
CA PRO A 11 24.44 15.04 6.48
C PRO A 11 25.89 14.65 6.81
N LYS A 12 26.73 15.65 7.12
CA LYS A 12 28.12 15.41 7.55
C LYS A 12 28.19 14.59 8.85
N HIS A 13 27.05 14.35 9.50
CA HIS A 13 26.84 13.50 10.66
C HIS A 13 25.78 12.45 10.35
N SER A 14 26.05 11.22 10.75
CA SER A 14 25.05 10.15 10.64
C SER A 14 23.90 10.43 11.61
N MET A 15 22.67 10.51 11.07
CA MET A 15 21.44 10.57 11.85
C MET A 15 20.74 9.21 11.95
N LEU A 16 21.37 8.15 11.41
CA LEU A 16 20.81 6.81 11.37
C LEU A 16 21.72 5.86 12.11
N PHE A 17 21.12 4.86 12.73
CA PHE A 17 21.84 3.94 13.57
C PHE A 17 21.43 2.52 13.23
N ASN A 18 22.35 1.60 13.37
CA ASN A 18 22.07 0.18 13.29
C ASN A 18 21.29 -0.26 14.56
N VAL A 19 20.81 -1.49 14.65
CA VAL A 19 20.00 -1.96 15.80
C VAL A 19 20.78 -1.97 17.12
N TYR A 20 22.12 -1.90 17.04
CA TYR A 20 23.03 -1.80 18.18
C TYR A 20 23.35 -0.35 18.60
N GLY A 21 22.67 0.64 18.02
CA GLY A 21 22.86 2.05 18.34
C GLY A 21 24.16 2.64 17.76
N GLN A 22 24.80 1.98 16.81
CA GLN A 22 25.99 2.49 16.12
C GLN A 22 25.59 3.39 14.95
N PRO A 23 26.17 4.59 14.80
CA PRO A 23 25.97 5.43 13.63
C PRO A 23 26.33 4.70 12.32
N ILE A 24 25.47 4.81 11.31
CA ILE A 24 25.67 4.22 9.98
C ILE A 24 25.62 5.25 8.87
N ASN A 25 26.37 5.01 7.80
CA ASN A 25 26.31 5.85 6.61
C ASN A 25 25.16 5.39 5.70
N ALA A 26 23.97 5.92 5.94
CA ALA A 26 22.75 5.62 5.20
C ALA A 26 21.91 6.89 5.03
N HIS A 27 20.88 6.80 4.18
CA HIS A 27 19.95 7.88 3.88
C HIS A 27 18.58 7.63 4.51
N PRO A 28 17.98 8.61 5.21
CA PRO A 28 16.61 8.47 5.68
C PRO A 28 15.64 8.61 4.51
N VAL A 29 14.63 7.74 4.47
CA VAL A 29 13.52 7.80 3.50
C VAL A 29 12.22 7.78 4.29
N VAL A 30 11.47 8.88 4.24
CA VAL A 30 10.22 9.02 5.00
C VAL A 30 9.13 8.17 4.36
N ILE A 31 8.51 7.32 5.17
CA ILE A 31 7.38 6.50 4.77
C ILE A 31 6.07 7.29 5.01
N TRP A 32 5.88 7.82 6.22
CA TRP A 32 4.71 8.65 6.55
C TRP A 32 5.00 9.70 7.63
N TYR A 33 4.05 10.62 7.79
CA TYR A 33 4.03 11.63 8.83
C TYR A 33 2.79 11.45 9.70
N ASN A 34 2.98 11.27 11.00
CA ASN A 34 1.88 11.27 11.96
C ASN A 34 1.64 12.71 12.46
N GLY A 35 0.60 13.36 11.93
CA GLY A 35 0.21 14.71 12.31
C GLY A 35 -0.27 14.86 13.75
N ASN A 36 -0.76 13.78 14.39
CA ASN A 36 -1.22 13.84 15.79
C ASN A 36 -0.04 13.92 16.77
N GLU A 37 1.07 13.24 16.45
CA GLU A 37 2.27 13.22 17.29
C GLU A 37 3.36 14.19 16.83
N ASP A 38 3.18 14.82 15.67
CA ASP A 38 4.20 15.59 14.95
C ASP A 38 5.50 14.78 14.73
N MET A 39 5.35 13.52 14.28
CA MET A 39 6.44 12.56 14.12
C MET A 39 6.58 12.09 12.67
N TYR A 40 7.80 12.12 12.14
CA TYR A 40 8.13 11.39 10.91
C TYR A 40 8.53 9.97 11.24
N TYR A 41 8.07 9.05 10.41
CA TYR A 41 8.49 7.65 10.40
C TYR A 41 9.24 7.38 9.10
N PHE A 42 10.42 6.82 9.21
CA PHE A 42 11.34 6.68 8.09
C PHE A 42 12.19 5.42 8.23
N VAL A 43 12.73 4.98 7.09
CA VAL A 43 13.63 3.84 7.01
C VAL A 43 15.01 4.29 6.54
N LYS A 44 15.96 3.36 6.56
CA LYS A 44 17.31 3.57 6.03
C LYS A 44 17.44 3.02 4.61
N ALA A 45 18.12 3.76 3.76
CA ALA A 45 18.54 3.31 2.44
C ALA A 45 20.06 3.43 2.29
N ARG A 46 20.67 2.46 1.62
CA ARG A 46 22.10 2.43 1.29
C ARG A 46 22.31 2.21 -0.19
N SER A 47 23.44 2.66 -0.72
CA SER A 47 23.83 2.32 -2.09
C SER A 47 23.89 0.79 -2.27
N ALA A 48 23.35 0.31 -3.39
CA ALA A 48 23.45 -1.08 -3.82
C ALA A 48 24.88 -1.45 -4.28
N ASP A 49 25.70 -0.44 -4.58
CA ASP A 49 27.11 -0.56 -4.92
C ASP A 49 28.00 0.13 -3.86
N GLU A 50 29.13 -0.47 -3.53
CA GLU A 50 30.21 0.15 -2.78
C GLU A 50 31.54 -0.09 -3.49
N ASP A 51 32.15 1.01 -3.96
CA ASP A 51 33.43 1.02 -4.67
C ASP A 51 33.47 0.06 -5.89
N GLY A 52 32.37 -0.04 -6.63
CA GLY A 52 32.23 -0.90 -7.81
C GLY A 52 31.91 -2.35 -7.50
N LYS A 53 31.59 -2.67 -6.24
CA LYS A 53 31.11 -3.99 -5.82
C LYS A 53 29.64 -3.92 -5.45
N ILE A 54 28.84 -4.74 -6.13
CA ILE A 54 27.45 -4.99 -5.77
C ILE A 54 27.43 -5.57 -4.36
N ARG A 55 26.66 -4.92 -3.49
CA ARG A 55 26.46 -5.38 -2.12
C ARG A 55 25.38 -6.45 -2.09
N ASP A 56 25.55 -7.41 -1.19
CA ASP A 56 24.51 -8.38 -0.90
C ASP A 56 23.28 -7.68 -0.33
N LYS A 57 22.11 -8.09 -0.81
CA LYS A 57 20.80 -7.59 -0.41
C LYS A 57 20.29 -8.43 0.76
N PHE A 58 19.79 -7.80 1.82
CA PHE A 58 19.06 -8.48 2.89
C PHE A 58 17.66 -8.88 2.42
N ALA A 59 17.10 -9.94 3.01
CA ALA A 59 15.74 -10.40 2.67
C ALA A 59 14.68 -9.31 2.86
N THR A 60 14.90 -8.43 3.84
CA THR A 60 14.05 -7.31 4.26
C THR A 60 14.27 -6.03 3.44
N GLU A 61 15.23 -6.04 2.52
CA GLU A 61 15.51 -4.89 1.67
C GLU A 61 14.69 -4.94 0.37
N ILE A 62 14.49 -3.77 -0.24
CA ILE A 62 14.01 -3.63 -1.61
C ILE A 62 15.06 -2.90 -2.43
N LEU A 63 15.25 -3.36 -3.67
CA LEU A 63 16.08 -2.65 -4.64
C LEU A 63 15.24 -1.58 -5.32
N ILE A 64 15.64 -0.32 -5.16
CA ILE A 64 15.08 0.83 -5.86
C ILE A 64 16.08 1.25 -6.94
N PRO A 65 15.78 1.05 -8.23
CA PRO A 65 16.63 1.49 -9.32
C PRO A 65 16.69 3.02 -9.36
N ALA A 66 17.85 3.59 -9.69
CA ALA A 66 17.97 5.03 -9.90
C ALA A 66 16.99 5.55 -10.97
N SER A 67 16.78 4.73 -12.02
CA SER A 67 15.87 5.03 -13.13
C SER A 67 14.40 5.09 -12.73
N ALA A 68 14.02 4.53 -11.58
CA ALA A 68 12.66 4.63 -11.06
C ALA A 68 12.37 6.00 -10.44
N THR A 69 13.39 6.82 -10.23
CA THR A 69 13.23 8.17 -9.66
C THR A 69 13.32 9.22 -10.75
N ASN A 70 12.60 10.33 -10.59
CA ASN A 70 12.74 11.47 -11.51
C ASN A 70 14.18 11.98 -11.48
N SER A 71 14.62 12.61 -12.58
CA SER A 71 16.01 13.08 -12.76
C SER A 71 16.53 14.03 -11.68
N ASP A 72 15.66 14.53 -10.80
CA ASP A 72 15.95 15.45 -9.71
C ASP A 72 15.69 14.90 -8.28
N SER A 73 15.16 13.68 -8.05
CA SER A 73 14.22 13.55 -6.90
C SER A 73 14.53 12.64 -5.70
N LEU A 74 15.19 11.47 -5.78
CA LEU A 74 15.32 10.62 -4.56
C LEU A 74 16.57 9.75 -4.46
N PHE A 75 16.88 8.96 -5.49
CA PHE A 75 17.98 8.00 -5.50
C PHE A 75 18.86 8.20 -6.75
N PHE A 76 20.10 8.64 -6.56
CA PHE A 76 21.03 8.89 -7.68
C PHE A 76 21.70 7.63 -8.22
N ASN A 77 21.76 6.60 -7.37
CA ASN A 77 22.25 5.28 -7.68
C ASN A 77 21.21 4.27 -7.24
N ASP A 78 21.28 3.07 -7.81
CA ASP A 78 20.53 1.93 -7.31
C ASP A 78 20.76 1.78 -5.80
N SER A 79 19.66 1.67 -5.08
CA SER A 79 19.66 1.75 -3.62
C SER A 79 18.91 0.56 -3.03
N LEU A 80 19.43 0.05 -1.92
CA LEU A 80 18.79 -0.96 -1.10
C LEU A 80 18.13 -0.27 0.09
N LEU A 81 16.81 -0.35 0.17
CA LEU A 81 15.98 0.25 1.22
C LEU A 81 15.55 -0.83 2.20
N ASP A 82 15.94 -0.70 3.47
CA ASP A 82 15.69 -1.68 4.51
C ASP A 82 14.32 -1.46 5.16
N CYS A 83 13.42 -2.43 5.00
CA CYS A 83 12.05 -2.37 5.50
C CYS A 83 11.88 -3.01 6.89
N SER A 84 12.97 -3.44 7.57
CA SER A 84 12.90 -4.04 8.92
C SER A 84 13.26 -3.09 10.06
N GLN A 85 13.86 -1.93 9.79
CA GLN A 85 14.18 -0.95 10.84
C GLN A 85 13.50 0.39 10.57
N ILE A 86 12.46 0.66 11.37
CA ILE A 86 11.73 1.92 11.36
C ILE A 86 12.38 2.87 12.38
N PHE A 87 12.62 4.10 11.95
CA PHE A 87 13.04 5.21 12.77
C PHE A 87 11.88 6.17 12.94
N ARG A 88 11.79 6.80 14.12
CA ARG A 88 10.89 7.91 14.36
C ARG A 88 11.63 9.11 14.94
N MET A 89 11.26 10.31 14.49
CA MET A 89 11.81 11.58 14.99
C MET A 89 10.78 12.68 14.85
N ARG A 90 10.75 13.62 15.81
CA ARG A 90 9.87 14.80 15.74
C ARG A 90 10.15 15.60 14.47
N ALA A 91 9.11 16.11 13.82
CA ALA A 91 9.25 16.79 12.53
C ALA A 91 10.21 17.99 12.59
N LYS A 92 10.12 18.80 13.65
CA LYS A 92 11.04 19.92 13.87
C LYS A 92 12.50 19.47 14.00
N GLU A 93 12.75 18.35 14.69
CA GLU A 93 14.11 17.83 14.92
C GLU A 93 14.65 17.17 13.66
N PHE A 94 13.79 16.47 12.93
CA PHE A 94 14.13 15.90 11.63
C PHE A 94 14.58 16.98 10.65
N LYS A 95 13.85 18.12 10.59
CA LYS A 95 14.24 19.26 9.76
C LYS A 95 15.58 19.88 10.17
N ILE A 96 15.86 19.96 11.48
CA ILE A 96 17.17 20.44 11.98
C ILE A 96 18.29 19.45 11.60
N ALA A 97 18.07 18.16 11.80
CA ALA A 97 19.03 17.10 11.50
C ALA A 97 19.32 16.99 9.99
N TYR A 98 18.28 17.06 9.16
CA TYR A 98 18.35 16.90 7.72
C TYR A 98 18.67 18.22 6.98
N GLY A 99 18.43 19.37 7.59
CA GLY A 99 18.81 20.69 7.09
C GLY A 99 18.01 21.23 5.89
N LYS A 100 17.03 20.50 5.36
CA LYS A 100 16.14 20.91 4.25
C LYS A 100 14.74 20.34 4.42
N ASP A 101 13.73 21.07 3.93
CA ASP A 101 12.33 20.62 3.92
C ASP A 101 12.01 19.61 2.78
N ASN A 102 12.92 19.44 1.81
CA ASN A 102 12.75 18.51 0.68
C ASN A 102 13.59 17.25 0.90
N PHE A 103 13.12 16.36 1.76
CA PHE A 103 13.72 15.06 2.03
C PHE A 103 13.02 13.95 1.21
N PRO A 104 13.72 12.84 0.95
CA PRO A 104 13.15 11.66 0.29
C PRO A 104 11.89 11.16 0.99
N ARG A 105 10.82 10.97 0.22
CA ARG A 105 9.57 10.37 0.66
C ARG A 105 9.15 9.23 -0.26
N VAL A 106 8.50 8.21 0.29
CA VAL A 106 8.04 7.06 -0.47
C VAL A 106 6.94 7.42 -1.47
N ASP A 107 6.06 8.37 -1.15
CA ASP A 107 4.99 8.88 -2.01
C ASP A 107 5.47 9.58 -3.31
N GLN A 108 6.76 9.93 -3.35
CA GLN A 108 7.42 10.52 -4.52
C GLN A 108 7.98 9.46 -5.49
N LEU A 109 7.97 8.18 -5.11
CA LEU A 109 8.32 7.08 -6.00
C LEU A 109 7.12 6.70 -6.90
N PRO A 110 7.37 5.98 -8.01
CA PRO A 110 6.28 5.35 -8.76
C PRO A 110 5.47 4.42 -7.85
N PHE A 111 4.15 4.37 -8.08
CA PHE A 111 3.17 3.68 -7.25
C PHE A 111 3.58 2.23 -6.92
N ASN A 112 4.04 1.46 -7.91
CA ASN A 112 4.48 0.09 -7.70
C ASN A 112 5.61 -0.03 -6.66
N TYR A 113 6.62 0.82 -6.69
CA TYR A 113 7.70 0.84 -5.70
C TYR A 113 7.23 1.35 -4.34
N ALA A 114 6.41 2.39 -4.32
CA ALA A 114 5.87 2.94 -3.09
C ALA A 114 5.03 1.88 -2.33
N MET A 115 4.14 1.20 -3.04
CA MET A 115 3.31 0.12 -2.50
C MET A 115 4.14 -1.09 -2.09
N GLN A 116 5.18 -1.44 -2.86
CA GLN A 116 6.10 -2.53 -2.52
C GLN A 116 6.81 -2.27 -1.18
N ILE A 117 7.27 -1.05 -0.94
CA ILE A 117 7.91 -0.67 0.33
C ILE A 117 6.94 -0.82 1.50
N ILE A 118 5.73 -0.26 1.39
CA ILE A 118 4.73 -0.32 2.46
C ILE A 118 4.35 -1.79 2.75
N THR A 119 4.17 -2.60 1.71
CA THR A 119 3.82 -4.02 1.82
C THR A 119 4.95 -4.82 2.46
N GLU A 120 6.21 -4.53 2.14
CA GLU A 120 7.35 -5.22 2.76
C GLU A 120 7.53 -4.85 4.23
N ILE A 121 7.27 -3.58 4.61
CA ILE A 121 7.19 -3.17 6.01
C ILE A 121 6.06 -3.94 6.74
N GLU A 122 4.88 -4.04 6.12
CA GLU A 122 3.74 -4.82 6.64
C GLU A 122 4.09 -6.30 6.84
N ASN A 123 4.79 -6.91 5.88
CA ASN A 123 5.26 -8.30 5.95
C ASN A 123 6.27 -8.49 7.09
N ASN A 124 7.25 -7.60 7.20
CA ASN A 124 8.25 -7.64 8.27
C ASN A 124 7.61 -7.46 9.65
N PHE A 125 6.61 -6.59 9.77
CA PHE A 125 5.84 -6.42 11.00
C PHE A 125 5.08 -7.70 11.40
N LYS A 126 4.38 -8.33 10.45
CA LYS A 126 3.61 -9.57 10.68
C LYS A 126 4.51 -10.76 11.04
N ASN A 127 5.69 -10.84 10.44
CA ASN A 127 6.64 -11.92 10.64
C ASN A 127 7.60 -11.70 11.82
N ASP A 128 7.38 -10.66 12.63
CA ASP A 128 8.26 -10.29 13.75
C ASP A 128 9.73 -10.06 13.31
N HIS A 129 9.92 -9.47 12.14
CA HIS A 129 11.21 -9.06 11.61
C HIS A 129 11.30 -7.52 11.56
N ILE A 130 11.00 -6.87 12.68
CA ILE A 130 10.88 -5.41 12.75
C ILE A 130 11.59 -4.87 13.99
N SER A 131 12.12 -3.66 13.86
CA SER A 131 12.63 -2.85 14.95
C SER A 131 12.14 -1.40 14.82
N LEU A 132 11.95 -0.75 15.97
CA LEU A 132 11.55 0.65 16.07
C LEU A 132 12.57 1.40 16.92
N MET A 133 13.11 2.48 16.36
CA MET A 133 14.09 3.33 17.01
C MET A 133 13.59 4.77 17.05
N ASN A 134 13.59 5.37 18.24
CA ASN A 134 13.37 6.78 18.42
C ASN A 134 14.69 7.54 18.33
N LEU A 135 14.68 8.65 17.61
CA LEU A 135 15.84 9.52 17.45
C LEU A 135 15.49 10.90 17.96
N SER A 136 16.42 11.51 18.71
CA SER A 136 16.22 12.85 19.28
C SER A 136 17.49 13.68 19.23
N ILE A 137 17.32 15.01 19.20
CA ILE A 137 18.43 15.96 19.36
C ILE A 137 18.62 16.23 20.85
N THR A 138 19.73 15.78 21.43
CA THR A 138 20.04 15.97 22.87
C THR A 138 20.87 17.21 23.14
N GLY A 139 21.47 17.81 22.11
CA GLY A 139 22.25 19.04 22.23
C GLY A 139 22.95 19.42 20.94
N TYR A 140 23.97 20.27 21.05
CA TYR A 140 24.82 20.70 19.94
C TYR A 140 26.28 20.55 20.33
N ASN A 141 27.11 20.11 19.39
CA ASN A 141 28.55 20.05 19.60
C ASN A 141 29.20 21.43 19.50
N ASP A 142 30.52 21.51 19.73
CA ASP A 142 31.29 22.76 19.68
C ASP A 142 31.22 23.49 18.33
N LYS A 143 30.82 22.78 17.26
CA LYS A 143 30.62 23.32 15.92
C LYS A 143 29.17 23.73 15.64
N GLN A 144 28.33 23.79 16.67
CA GLN A 144 26.89 24.07 16.57
C GLN A 144 26.13 23.07 15.69
N GLN A 145 26.58 21.82 15.65
CA GLN A 145 25.92 20.75 14.89
C GLN A 145 25.12 19.88 15.86
N PRO A 146 23.89 19.46 15.50
CA PRO A 146 23.04 18.70 16.40
C PRO A 146 23.69 17.36 16.77
N ILE A 147 23.63 17.03 18.05
CA ILE A 147 23.99 15.71 18.57
C ILE A 147 22.70 14.89 18.58
N ILE A 148 22.69 13.82 17.79
CA ILE A 148 21.54 12.93 17.62
C ILE A 148 21.83 11.66 18.41
N GLU A 149 20.89 11.25 19.25
CA GLU A 149 21.00 10.03 20.04
C GLU A 149 19.87 9.06 19.72
N PRO A 150 20.19 7.76 19.59
CA PRO A 150 19.21 6.72 19.40
C PRO A 150 18.67 6.18 20.71
N GLU A 151 17.40 5.82 20.69
CA GLU A 151 16.73 5.03 21.72
C GLU A 151 16.00 3.87 21.01
N LEU A 152 16.46 2.64 21.24
CA LEU A 152 15.80 1.47 20.70
C LEU A 152 14.54 1.17 21.52
N LEU A 153 13.37 1.29 20.91
CA LEU A 153 12.08 1.07 21.56
C LEU A 153 11.60 -0.37 21.41
N TYR A 154 11.94 -1.00 20.30
CA TYR A 154 11.63 -2.39 20.05
C TYR A 154 12.62 -2.96 19.04
N ALA A 155 13.03 -4.21 19.23
CA ALA A 155 13.69 -5.00 18.22
C ALA A 155 13.38 -6.48 18.44
N SER A 156 12.97 -7.14 17.35
CA SER A 156 12.87 -8.60 17.33
C SER A 156 14.24 -9.27 17.29
N GLU A 157 14.29 -10.57 17.62
CA GLU A 157 15.51 -11.37 17.52
C GLU A 157 16.06 -11.37 16.08
N SER A 158 15.18 -11.50 15.08
CA SER A 158 15.57 -11.46 13.67
C SER A 158 16.23 -10.14 13.28
N SER A 159 15.81 -9.02 13.85
CA SER A 159 16.42 -7.71 13.61
C SER A 159 17.88 -7.65 14.09
N PHE A 160 18.18 -8.29 15.24
CA PHE A 160 19.56 -8.42 15.71
C PHE A 160 20.38 -9.37 14.83
N GLU A 161 19.82 -10.52 14.46
CA GLU A 161 20.51 -11.50 13.62
C GLU A 161 20.84 -10.97 12.21
N GLN A 162 19.96 -10.15 11.61
CA GLN A 162 20.22 -9.48 10.32
C GLN A 162 21.53 -8.67 10.35
N GLU A 163 21.85 -8.01 11.47
CA GLU A 163 23.04 -7.17 11.61
C GLU A 163 24.22 -7.85 12.31
N LYS A 164 24.12 -9.14 12.63
CA LYS A 164 25.16 -9.89 13.34
C LYS A 164 26.52 -9.90 12.64
N GLY A 165 26.53 -9.88 11.31
CA GLY A 165 27.78 -9.78 10.53
C GLY A 165 28.59 -8.51 10.87
N TRP A 166 27.92 -7.40 11.19
CA TRP A 166 28.59 -6.19 11.68
C TRP A 166 29.25 -6.44 13.03
N TRP A 167 28.55 -7.11 13.96
CA TRP A 167 29.08 -7.46 15.28
C TRP A 167 30.31 -8.38 15.19
N GLU A 168 30.22 -9.43 14.38
CA GLU A 168 31.32 -10.37 14.16
C GLU A 168 32.56 -9.69 13.59
N LYS A 169 32.37 -8.71 12.69
CA LYS A 169 33.47 -7.91 12.14
C LYS A 169 34.16 -7.08 13.22
N LEU A 170 33.41 -6.47 14.15
CA LEU A 170 34.00 -5.73 15.26
C LEU A 170 34.84 -6.62 16.18
N LEU A 171 34.35 -7.82 16.52
CA LEU A 171 35.08 -8.79 17.34
C LEU A 171 36.42 -9.18 16.68
N LYS A 172 36.42 -9.40 15.36
CA LYS A 172 37.63 -9.68 14.58
C LYS A 172 38.62 -8.52 14.60
N LEU A 173 38.14 -7.28 14.49
CA LEU A 173 38.96 -6.06 14.50
C LEU A 173 39.42 -5.62 15.90
N ARG A 174 38.90 -6.25 16.96
CA ARG A 174 39.21 -5.94 18.38
C ARG A 174 38.96 -4.48 18.77
N ASP A 175 37.92 -3.87 18.22
CA ASP A 175 37.49 -2.51 18.60
C ASP A 175 36.73 -2.54 19.94
N SER A 176 37.50 -2.62 21.03
CA SER A 176 36.97 -2.82 22.39
C SER A 176 36.03 -1.71 22.85
N GLU A 177 36.23 -0.47 22.41
CA GLU A 177 35.42 0.66 22.84
C GLU A 177 34.05 0.66 22.15
N THR A 178 34.01 0.40 20.83
CA THR A 178 32.73 0.26 20.11
C THR A 178 31.94 -0.93 20.63
N ILE A 179 32.59 -2.07 20.87
CA ILE A 179 31.97 -3.27 21.47
C ILE A 179 31.37 -2.94 22.84
N ARG A 180 32.12 -2.23 23.70
CA ARG A 180 31.66 -1.83 25.03
C ARG A 180 30.41 -0.95 24.97
N LYS A 181 30.37 0.03 24.05
CA LYS A 181 29.22 0.93 23.86
C LYS A 181 27.98 0.19 23.38
N ALA A 182 28.12 -0.63 22.35
CA ALA A 182 27.02 -1.44 21.82
C ALA A 182 26.47 -2.44 22.86
N ASN A 183 27.34 -3.10 23.63
CA ASN A 183 26.88 -3.95 24.74
C ASN A 183 26.09 -3.17 25.79
N ALA A 184 26.54 -1.95 26.14
CA ALA A 184 25.81 -1.10 27.06
C ALA A 184 24.43 -0.70 26.51
N PHE A 185 24.34 -0.42 25.21
CA PHE A 185 23.09 -0.11 24.52
C PHE A 185 22.09 -1.28 24.59
N ILE A 186 22.53 -2.50 24.23
CA ILE A 186 21.70 -3.72 24.31
C ILE A 186 21.25 -4.00 25.75
N VAL A 187 22.16 -3.86 26.73
CA VAL A 187 21.82 -4.06 28.15
C VAL A 187 20.77 -3.06 28.61
N ASN A 188 20.87 -1.79 28.19
CA ASN A 188 19.88 -0.78 28.53
C ASN A 188 18.51 -1.09 27.90
N TYR A 189 18.49 -1.54 26.63
CA TYR A 189 17.28 -2.01 25.96
C TYR A 189 16.58 -3.13 26.76
N HIS A 190 17.31 -4.19 27.14
CA HIS A 190 16.73 -5.31 27.91
C HIS A 190 16.33 -4.96 29.34
N ARG A 191 16.83 -3.85 29.90
CA ARG A 191 16.43 -3.37 31.24
C ARG A 191 15.17 -2.53 31.20
N ALA A 192 14.88 -1.90 30.07
CA ALA A 192 13.65 -1.16 29.88
C ALA A 192 12.50 -2.15 29.64
N ASN A 193 11.32 -1.90 30.21
CA ASN A 193 10.11 -2.73 30.02
C ASN A 193 9.48 -2.48 28.64
N LEU A 194 10.30 -2.52 27.60
CA LEU A 194 9.92 -2.28 26.21
C LEU A 194 9.19 -3.51 25.66
N THR A 195 8.03 -3.29 25.05
CA THR A 195 7.18 -4.37 24.55
C THR A 195 6.69 -4.07 23.14
N ARG A 196 6.09 -5.07 22.50
CA ARG A 196 5.51 -4.93 21.16
C ARG A 196 4.46 -3.81 21.07
N VAL A 197 3.88 -3.37 22.20
CA VAL A 197 2.96 -2.22 22.28
C VAL A 197 3.59 -0.94 21.71
N GLU A 198 4.91 -0.79 21.77
CA GLU A 198 5.64 0.34 21.17
C GLU A 198 5.45 0.42 19.64
N LEU A 199 5.08 -0.69 19.00
CA LEU A 199 4.85 -0.76 17.56
C LEU A 199 3.41 -0.37 17.15
N ASN A 200 2.50 -0.09 18.07
CA ASN A 200 1.13 0.31 17.72
C ASN A 200 1.07 1.51 16.75
N PRO A 201 1.92 2.56 16.89
CA PRO A 201 1.95 3.65 15.92
C PRO A 201 2.50 3.25 14.54
N VAL A 202 3.31 2.19 14.46
CA VAL A 202 3.81 1.64 13.19
C VAL A 202 2.69 0.91 12.48
N ASP A 203 1.93 0.08 13.19
CA ASP A 203 0.77 -0.65 12.66
C ASP A 203 -0.25 0.31 12.04
N ALA A 204 -0.71 1.30 12.82
CA ALA A 204 -1.62 2.33 12.32
C ALA A 204 -1.02 3.16 11.17
N GLY A 205 0.28 3.42 11.22
CA GLY A 205 0.99 4.19 10.20
C GLY A 205 1.07 3.49 8.84
N ILE A 206 1.22 2.16 8.83
CA ILE A 206 1.23 1.34 7.61
C ILE A 206 -0.12 1.46 6.89
N ASP A 207 -1.23 1.29 7.63
CA ASP A 207 -2.57 1.37 7.07
C ASP A 207 -2.86 2.76 6.49
N ILE A 208 -2.54 3.82 7.24
CA ILE A 208 -2.72 5.20 6.79
C ILE A 208 -1.90 5.48 5.52
N ALA A 209 -0.62 5.11 5.51
CA ALA A 209 0.26 5.35 4.35
C ALA A 209 -0.26 4.63 3.09
N LYS A 210 -0.78 3.42 3.25
CA LYS A 210 -1.37 2.63 2.17
C LYS A 210 -2.65 3.28 1.66
N GLU A 211 -3.53 3.69 2.56
CA GLU A 211 -4.81 4.31 2.22
C GLU A 211 -4.63 5.66 1.52
N GLU A 212 -3.74 6.52 2.02
CA GLU A 212 -3.39 7.80 1.39
C GLU A 212 -2.84 7.58 -0.03
N LEU A 213 -1.92 6.63 -0.19
CA LEU A 213 -1.35 6.32 -1.51
C LEU A 213 -2.42 5.79 -2.48
N MET A 214 -3.33 4.93 -2.03
CA MET A 214 -4.44 4.43 -2.83
C MET A 214 -5.42 5.54 -3.22
N VAL A 215 -5.83 6.40 -2.28
CA VAL A 215 -6.75 7.50 -2.59
C VAL A 215 -6.12 8.47 -3.59
N ASP A 216 -4.86 8.83 -3.41
CA ASP A 216 -4.22 9.82 -4.26
C ASP A 216 -3.89 9.28 -5.66
N ARG A 217 -3.42 8.03 -5.77
CA ARG A 217 -2.89 7.47 -7.03
C ARG A 217 -3.84 6.54 -7.76
N VAL A 218 -4.84 5.97 -7.07
CA VAL A 218 -5.83 5.07 -7.69
C VAL A 218 -7.21 5.71 -7.69
N TYR A 219 -7.76 6.02 -6.51
CA TYR A 219 -9.17 6.37 -6.44
C TYR A 219 -9.47 7.76 -7.00
N THR A 220 -8.60 8.75 -6.74
CA THR A 220 -8.76 10.11 -7.27
C THR A 220 -8.77 10.15 -8.80
N PRO A 221 -7.82 9.50 -9.52
CA PRO A 221 -7.86 9.40 -10.98
C PRO A 221 -9.12 8.71 -11.51
N ILE A 222 -9.53 7.57 -10.93
CA ILE A 222 -10.75 6.87 -11.35
C ILE A 222 -11.97 7.75 -11.11
N TYR A 223 -12.12 8.35 -9.93
CA TYR A 223 -13.22 9.27 -9.60
C TYR A 223 -13.31 10.39 -10.63
N HIS A 224 -12.20 11.07 -10.92
CA HIS A 224 -12.20 12.12 -11.93
C HIS A 224 -12.56 11.60 -13.32
N TYR A 225 -12.07 10.44 -13.70
CA TYR A 225 -12.38 9.84 -15.00
C TYR A 225 -13.87 9.46 -15.13
N LEU A 226 -14.47 8.90 -14.07
CA LEU A 226 -15.91 8.61 -13.99
C LEU A 226 -16.75 9.87 -14.22
N TYR A 227 -16.38 10.98 -13.57
CA TYR A 227 -17.09 12.26 -13.64
C TYR A 227 -16.87 12.99 -14.96
N ASP A 228 -15.61 13.14 -15.38
CA ASP A 228 -15.27 13.92 -16.59
C ASP A 228 -15.81 13.25 -17.86
N ASN A 229 -16.03 11.92 -17.84
CA ASN A 229 -16.62 11.17 -18.94
C ASN A 229 -18.10 10.79 -18.72
N GLU A 230 -18.71 11.18 -17.59
CA GLU A 230 -20.11 10.89 -17.25
C GLU A 230 -20.45 9.39 -17.36
N LEU A 231 -19.54 8.50 -16.95
CA LEU A 231 -19.64 7.07 -17.24
C LEU A 231 -20.87 6.42 -16.62
N LEU A 232 -21.20 6.79 -15.38
CA LEU A 232 -22.40 6.27 -14.70
C LEU A 232 -23.68 6.74 -15.41
N ASP A 233 -23.74 8.01 -15.84
CA ASP A 233 -24.93 8.55 -16.51
C ASP A 233 -25.11 7.95 -17.92
N LYS A 234 -24.02 7.47 -18.53
CA LYS A 234 -24.03 6.72 -19.81
C LYS A 234 -24.30 5.22 -19.64
N GLY A 235 -24.44 4.72 -18.41
CA GLY A 235 -24.77 3.33 -18.15
C GLY A 235 -23.59 2.35 -18.24
N TYR A 236 -22.35 2.82 -18.08
CA TYR A 236 -21.18 1.93 -18.07
C TYR A 236 -21.14 1.10 -16.78
N ASN A 237 -21.01 -0.21 -16.92
CA ASN A 237 -20.86 -1.13 -15.79
C ASN A 237 -19.39 -1.23 -15.33
N VAL A 238 -19.13 -1.90 -14.20
CA VAL A 238 -17.78 -2.01 -13.60
C VAL A 238 -16.78 -2.64 -14.55
N VAL A 239 -17.15 -3.66 -15.34
CA VAL A 239 -16.24 -4.31 -16.30
C VAL A 239 -15.76 -3.29 -17.32
N GLU A 240 -16.70 -2.56 -17.90
CA GLU A 240 -16.41 -1.57 -18.94
C GLU A 240 -15.61 -0.40 -18.36
N ILE A 241 -15.93 0.03 -17.14
CA ILE A 241 -15.14 1.06 -16.43
C ILE A 241 -13.72 0.57 -16.19
N ILE A 242 -13.53 -0.66 -15.69
CA ILE A 242 -12.22 -1.26 -15.45
C ILE A 242 -11.40 -1.28 -16.74
N ASP A 243 -11.99 -1.72 -17.86
CA ASP A 243 -11.30 -1.78 -19.15
C ASP A 243 -10.86 -0.39 -19.62
N LEU A 244 -11.71 0.63 -19.45
CA LEU A 244 -11.40 2.01 -19.79
C LEU A 244 -10.26 2.57 -18.92
N VAL A 245 -10.32 2.43 -17.59
CA VAL A 245 -9.29 2.98 -16.70
C VAL A 245 -7.96 2.22 -16.81
N LYS A 246 -8.00 0.90 -17.04
CA LYS A 246 -6.78 0.12 -17.34
C LYS A 246 -6.08 0.68 -18.58
N ARG A 247 -6.84 0.96 -19.64
CA ARG A 247 -6.30 1.48 -20.90
C ARG A 247 -5.80 2.92 -20.78
N ASP A 248 -6.59 3.79 -20.15
CA ASP A 248 -6.42 5.24 -20.25
C ASP A 248 -5.64 5.85 -19.06
N ILE A 249 -5.58 5.16 -17.91
CA ILE A 249 -4.96 5.68 -16.69
C ILE A 249 -3.78 4.79 -16.27
N PHE A 250 -4.02 3.48 -16.13
CA PHE A 250 -3.07 2.58 -15.49
C PHE A 250 -2.11 1.86 -16.45
N ASN A 251 -2.22 2.10 -17.76
CA ASN A 251 -1.28 1.57 -18.75
C ASN A 251 0.03 2.38 -18.79
N THR A 252 0.72 2.46 -17.66
CA THR A 252 2.00 3.16 -17.49
C THR A 252 2.95 2.33 -16.62
N GLU A 253 4.27 2.60 -16.71
CA GLU A 253 5.27 1.88 -15.91
C GLU A 253 5.07 2.07 -14.39
N GLU A 254 4.44 3.18 -13.98
CA GLU A 254 4.13 3.47 -12.58
C GLU A 254 3.22 2.42 -11.94
N PHE A 255 2.25 1.93 -12.70
CA PHE A 255 1.26 0.94 -12.26
C PHE A 255 1.57 -0.46 -12.78
N LYS A 256 2.83 -0.70 -13.14
CA LYS A 256 3.28 -2.04 -13.53
C LYS A 256 2.94 -3.04 -12.44
N ASP A 257 2.38 -4.17 -12.87
CA ASP A 257 1.88 -5.27 -12.04
C ASP A 257 0.68 -4.93 -11.14
N TYR A 258 0.21 -3.67 -11.11
CA TYR A 258 -1.02 -3.31 -10.44
C TYR A 258 -2.23 -3.80 -11.24
N LYS A 259 -3.16 -4.44 -10.54
CA LYS A 259 -4.42 -4.91 -11.12
C LYS A 259 -5.53 -4.03 -10.58
N VAL A 260 -6.36 -3.52 -11.49
CA VAL A 260 -7.58 -2.80 -11.14
C VAL A 260 -8.69 -3.80 -10.86
N PHE A 261 -9.31 -3.70 -9.70
CA PHE A 261 -10.40 -4.52 -9.21
C PHE A 261 -11.70 -3.74 -9.11
N ASP A 262 -12.81 -4.46 -8.95
CA ASP A 262 -14.13 -3.88 -8.72
C ASP A 262 -14.12 -2.93 -7.52
N ALA A 263 -13.41 -3.31 -6.45
CA ALA A 263 -13.26 -2.53 -5.25
C ALA A 263 -12.63 -1.15 -5.50
N ASP A 264 -11.75 -1.03 -6.52
CA ASP A 264 -11.17 0.26 -6.88
C ASP A 264 -12.23 1.17 -7.52
N VAL A 265 -13.10 0.62 -8.36
CA VAL A 265 -14.23 1.38 -8.95
C VAL A 265 -15.22 1.80 -7.88
N TRP A 266 -15.66 0.87 -7.02
CA TRP A 266 -16.58 1.15 -5.93
C TRP A 266 -15.99 2.17 -4.94
N GLY A 267 -14.72 2.01 -4.56
CA GLY A 267 -14.00 2.93 -3.69
C GLY A 267 -13.81 4.33 -4.30
N SER A 268 -13.93 4.45 -5.63
CA SER A 268 -13.79 5.70 -6.37
C SER A 268 -15.11 6.39 -6.69
N LEU A 269 -16.25 5.92 -6.16
CA LEU A 269 -17.54 6.59 -6.36
C LEU A 269 -17.65 7.93 -5.61
N THR A 270 -16.80 8.16 -4.63
CA THR A 270 -16.57 9.47 -4.00
C THR A 270 -15.11 9.52 -3.53
N LEU A 271 -14.68 10.67 -3.00
CA LEU A 271 -13.37 10.80 -2.39
C LEU A 271 -13.49 11.17 -0.90
N PRO A 272 -12.86 10.41 0.02
CA PRO A 272 -12.87 10.72 1.44
C PRO A 272 -12.03 11.96 1.78
N TRP A 273 -11.00 12.25 0.98
CA TRP A 273 -10.21 13.48 0.98
C TRP A 273 -9.84 13.89 -0.44
N GLY A 274 -9.34 15.11 -0.62
CA GLY A 274 -9.03 15.66 -1.95
C GLY A 274 -10.15 16.54 -2.52
N LYS A 275 -10.02 16.89 -3.81
CA LYS A 275 -10.93 17.83 -4.48
C LYS A 275 -12.08 17.08 -5.15
N ARG A 276 -13.25 17.07 -4.51
CA ARG A 276 -14.48 16.53 -5.11
C ARG A 276 -15.02 17.43 -6.22
N ARG A 277 -15.74 16.82 -7.17
CA ARG A 277 -16.41 17.49 -8.30
C ARG A 277 -17.81 17.98 -7.96
N THR A 278 -18.39 17.49 -6.86
CA THR A 278 -19.73 17.88 -6.40
C THR A 278 -19.65 18.66 -5.09
N SER A 279 -20.75 19.36 -4.76
CA SER A 279 -20.93 20.00 -3.46
C SER A 279 -21.51 19.07 -2.39
N LEU A 280 -21.72 17.79 -2.72
CA LEU A 280 -22.28 16.81 -1.80
C LEU A 280 -21.25 16.42 -0.74
N ASN A 281 -21.74 15.96 0.43
CA ASN A 281 -20.86 15.31 1.39
C ASN A 281 -20.52 13.88 0.91
N PHE A 282 -19.53 13.24 1.56
CA PHE A 282 -19.00 11.94 1.15
C PHE A 282 -20.10 10.88 1.13
N VAL A 283 -20.91 10.82 2.18
CA VAL A 283 -21.95 9.80 2.37
C VAL A 283 -23.04 9.93 1.31
N ASP A 284 -23.50 11.16 1.04
CA ASP A 284 -24.56 11.38 0.06
C ASP A 284 -24.09 11.11 -1.37
N GLU A 285 -22.89 11.56 -1.74
CA GLU A 285 -22.33 11.30 -3.07
C GLU A 285 -22.10 9.81 -3.29
N TYR A 286 -21.47 9.13 -2.32
CA TYR A 286 -21.25 7.69 -2.38
C TYR A 286 -22.55 6.94 -2.57
N ARG A 287 -23.56 7.24 -1.75
CA ARG A 287 -24.88 6.59 -1.85
C ARG A 287 -25.49 6.79 -3.24
N ILE A 288 -25.55 8.02 -3.74
CA ILE A 288 -26.17 8.31 -5.04
C ILE A 288 -25.45 7.57 -6.17
N ASN A 289 -24.12 7.61 -6.19
CA ASN A 289 -23.34 6.95 -7.23
C ASN A 289 -23.38 5.42 -7.09
N SER A 290 -23.41 4.91 -5.86
CA SER A 290 -23.57 3.49 -5.58
C SER A 290 -24.92 2.99 -6.06
N ASP A 291 -26.02 3.70 -5.76
CA ASP A 291 -27.37 3.34 -6.22
C ASP A 291 -27.43 3.29 -7.76
N LYS A 292 -26.80 4.27 -8.43
CA LYS A 292 -26.68 4.29 -9.90
C LYS A 292 -25.91 3.08 -10.42
N LEU A 293 -24.71 2.83 -9.90
CA LEU A 293 -23.85 1.73 -10.37
C LEU A 293 -24.48 0.35 -10.10
N THR A 294 -25.10 0.18 -8.93
CA THR A 294 -25.89 -1.02 -8.59
C THR A 294 -26.97 -1.28 -9.63
N LYS A 295 -27.74 -0.25 -10.01
CA LYS A 295 -28.78 -0.40 -11.02
C LYS A 295 -28.21 -0.77 -12.39
N ILE A 296 -27.15 -0.10 -12.82
CA ILE A 296 -26.45 -0.41 -14.07
C ILE A 296 -25.95 -1.86 -14.09
N GLN A 297 -25.40 -2.33 -12.98
CA GLN A 297 -24.92 -3.71 -12.86
C GLN A 297 -26.03 -4.74 -12.96
N GLN A 298 -27.13 -4.53 -12.25
CA GLN A 298 -28.30 -5.40 -12.34
C GLN A 298 -28.90 -5.38 -13.74
N ASP A 299 -29.02 -4.21 -14.36
CA ASP A 299 -29.54 -4.09 -15.72
C ASP A 299 -28.61 -4.81 -16.72
N HIS A 300 -27.29 -4.66 -16.60
CA HIS A 300 -26.33 -5.41 -17.41
C HIS A 300 -26.50 -6.92 -17.23
N PHE A 301 -26.61 -7.39 -15.98
CA PHE A 301 -26.80 -8.81 -15.68
C PHE A 301 -28.08 -9.33 -16.32
N PHE A 302 -29.22 -8.75 -15.95
CA PHE A 302 -30.52 -9.26 -16.38
C PHE A 302 -30.74 -9.10 -17.89
N ASN A 303 -30.28 -8.02 -18.54
CA ASN A 303 -30.41 -7.86 -19.99
C ASN A 303 -29.67 -8.96 -20.79
N ASN A 304 -28.66 -9.59 -20.21
CA ASN A 304 -27.89 -10.67 -20.84
C ASN A 304 -28.36 -12.09 -20.43
N VAL A 305 -29.31 -12.21 -19.49
CA VAL A 305 -29.94 -13.49 -19.11
C VAL A 305 -31.26 -13.67 -19.86
N LYS A 306 -31.40 -14.74 -20.63
CA LYS A 306 -32.66 -15.04 -21.34
C LYS A 306 -33.74 -15.52 -20.38
N ASP A 307 -35.01 -15.39 -20.79
CA ASP A 307 -36.18 -15.80 -19.99
C ASP A 307 -36.12 -17.25 -19.47
N ASN A 308 -35.68 -18.19 -20.32
CA ASN A 308 -35.52 -19.60 -19.92
C ASN A 308 -34.34 -19.80 -18.96
N GLU A 309 -33.26 -19.04 -19.14
CA GLU A 309 -32.07 -19.07 -18.29
C GLU A 309 -32.32 -18.42 -16.92
N LEU A 310 -33.26 -17.46 -16.83
CA LEU A 310 -33.59 -16.76 -15.59
C LEU A 310 -34.30 -17.66 -14.56
N LEU A 311 -35.14 -18.59 -15.01
CA LEU A 311 -35.74 -19.61 -14.14
C LEU A 311 -34.69 -20.62 -13.65
N GLU A 312 -33.79 -21.05 -14.53
CA GLU A 312 -32.66 -21.91 -14.17
C GLU A 312 -31.73 -21.21 -13.18
N PHE A 313 -31.46 -19.92 -13.38
CA PHE A 313 -30.68 -19.09 -12.48
C PHE A 313 -31.28 -19.05 -11.08
N LYS A 314 -32.58 -18.77 -10.97
CA LYS A 314 -33.26 -18.73 -9.66
C LYS A 314 -33.08 -20.04 -8.91
N ASN A 315 -33.31 -21.17 -9.59
CA ASN A 315 -33.14 -22.49 -8.99
C ASN A 315 -31.69 -22.73 -8.57
N ALA A 316 -30.71 -22.35 -9.39
CA ALA A 316 -29.29 -22.48 -9.05
C ALA A 316 -28.91 -21.60 -7.85
N TYR A 317 -29.47 -20.39 -7.76
CA TYR A 317 -29.24 -19.46 -6.67
C TYR A 317 -29.80 -19.99 -5.33
N GLU A 318 -31.02 -20.51 -5.33
CA GLU A 318 -31.67 -21.07 -4.13
C GLU A 318 -31.00 -22.35 -3.62
N ASN A 319 -30.36 -23.12 -4.50
CA ASN A 319 -29.67 -24.36 -4.16
C ASN A 319 -28.15 -24.19 -3.96
N GLU A 320 -27.64 -22.95 -3.98
CA GLU A 320 -26.21 -22.63 -3.84
C GLU A 320 -25.32 -23.36 -4.86
N SER A 321 -25.82 -23.56 -6.08
CA SER A 321 -25.17 -24.31 -7.16
C SER A 321 -24.95 -23.40 -8.38
N LEU A 322 -24.34 -22.23 -8.16
CA LEU A 322 -24.24 -21.17 -9.17
C LEU A 322 -23.16 -21.44 -10.21
N THR A 323 -22.11 -22.18 -9.87
CA THR A 323 -20.97 -22.41 -10.78
C THR A 323 -21.39 -23.04 -12.10
N GLU A 324 -22.19 -24.12 -12.04
CA GLU A 324 -22.64 -24.82 -13.25
C GLU A 324 -23.50 -23.93 -14.15
N TRP A 325 -24.34 -23.08 -13.55
CA TRP A 325 -25.16 -22.14 -14.28
C TRP A 325 -24.30 -21.07 -14.95
N ILE A 326 -23.35 -20.46 -14.20
CA ILE A 326 -22.46 -19.42 -14.72
C ILE A 326 -21.64 -19.95 -15.90
N ASP A 327 -21.10 -21.17 -15.79
CA ASP A 327 -20.26 -21.79 -16.82
C ASP A 327 -20.99 -21.93 -18.17
N LYS A 328 -22.31 -22.09 -18.15
CA LYS A 328 -23.19 -22.20 -19.34
C LYS A 328 -23.79 -20.85 -19.77
N SER A 329 -23.64 -19.82 -18.95
CA SER A 329 -24.22 -18.49 -19.15
C SER A 329 -23.35 -17.56 -20.01
N TYR A 330 -23.88 -16.38 -20.33
CA TYR A 330 -23.13 -15.27 -20.92
C TYR A 330 -21.87 -14.90 -20.12
N PHE A 331 -21.89 -15.05 -18.79
CA PHE A 331 -20.84 -14.60 -17.88
C PHE A 331 -19.68 -15.58 -17.69
N SER A 332 -19.67 -16.72 -18.40
CA SER A 332 -18.67 -17.78 -18.24
C SER A 332 -17.21 -17.30 -18.37
N ASN A 333 -16.93 -16.42 -19.33
CA ASN A 333 -15.57 -15.91 -19.54
C ASN A 333 -15.17 -14.93 -18.44
N GLU A 334 -16.06 -13.99 -18.10
CA GLU A 334 -15.83 -13.01 -17.06
C GLU A 334 -15.62 -13.68 -15.69
N PHE A 335 -16.39 -14.71 -15.38
CA PHE A 335 -16.23 -15.50 -14.16
C PHE A 335 -14.87 -16.22 -14.11
N LYS A 336 -14.41 -16.79 -15.24
CA LYS A 336 -13.09 -17.43 -15.32
C LYS A 336 -11.96 -16.44 -15.08
N ASP A 337 -12.10 -15.21 -15.54
CA ASP A 337 -11.08 -14.18 -15.33
C ASP A 337 -11.13 -13.65 -13.89
N CYS A 338 -12.33 -13.37 -13.36
CA CYS A 338 -12.53 -13.04 -11.94
C CYS A 338 -11.91 -14.09 -11.00
N LYS A 339 -12.10 -15.38 -11.29
CA LYS A 339 -11.53 -16.48 -10.52
C LYS A 339 -10.01 -16.44 -10.47
N LYS A 340 -9.34 -16.20 -11.61
CA LYS A 340 -7.87 -16.12 -11.68
C LYS A 340 -7.32 -14.93 -10.92
N GLU A 341 -8.07 -13.82 -10.91
CA GLU A 341 -7.57 -12.55 -10.40
C GLU A 341 -7.77 -12.37 -8.90
N ILE A 342 -8.87 -12.88 -8.32
CA ILE A 342 -9.29 -12.53 -6.96
C ILE A 342 -9.13 -13.67 -5.95
N PHE A 343 -9.28 -14.94 -6.36
CA PHE A 343 -9.45 -16.04 -5.41
C PHE A 343 -8.57 -17.26 -5.75
N ALA A 344 -7.28 -17.21 -5.37
CA ALA A 344 -6.37 -18.33 -5.61
C ALA A 344 -6.69 -19.59 -4.77
N SER A 345 -7.43 -19.45 -3.65
CA SER A 345 -7.59 -20.50 -2.64
C SER A 345 -9.04 -20.78 -2.20
N SER A 346 -10.04 -20.07 -2.71
CA SER A 346 -11.43 -20.19 -2.24
C SER A 346 -12.22 -21.29 -2.96
N PRO A 347 -13.19 -21.95 -2.30
CA PRO A 347 -14.13 -22.86 -2.95
C PRO A 347 -14.86 -22.20 -4.13
N ILE A 348 -15.02 -22.94 -5.23
CA ILE A 348 -15.56 -22.36 -6.47
C ILE A 348 -16.97 -21.79 -6.32
N GLU A 349 -17.82 -22.42 -5.51
CA GLU A 349 -19.18 -21.93 -5.27
C GLU A 349 -19.22 -20.66 -4.41
N GLU A 350 -18.25 -20.46 -3.51
CA GLU A 350 -18.12 -19.20 -2.79
C GLU A 350 -17.75 -18.06 -3.74
N ILE A 351 -16.86 -18.35 -4.70
CA ILE A 351 -16.48 -17.39 -5.75
C ILE A 351 -17.67 -17.09 -6.66
N ALA A 352 -18.43 -18.11 -7.07
CA ALA A 352 -19.65 -17.96 -7.86
C ALA A 352 -20.71 -17.12 -7.13
N THR A 353 -20.89 -17.38 -5.84
CA THR A 353 -21.80 -16.62 -4.98
C THR A 353 -21.36 -15.16 -4.86
N TRP A 354 -20.07 -14.91 -4.60
CA TRP A 354 -19.53 -13.56 -4.56
C TRP A 354 -19.69 -12.85 -5.90
N PHE A 355 -19.40 -13.54 -7.01
CA PHE A 355 -19.52 -12.98 -8.35
C PHE A 355 -20.95 -12.52 -8.66
N ILE A 356 -21.96 -13.29 -8.29
CA ILE A 356 -23.36 -12.87 -8.47
C ILE A 356 -23.76 -11.75 -7.49
N LYS A 357 -23.45 -11.94 -6.20
CA LYS A 357 -23.92 -11.02 -5.14
C LYS A 357 -23.20 -9.68 -5.14
N ALA A 358 -21.88 -9.69 -5.19
CA ALA A 358 -21.06 -8.49 -5.03
C ALA A 358 -20.90 -7.74 -6.36
N ARG A 359 -20.60 -8.45 -7.46
CA ARG A 359 -20.32 -7.79 -8.75
C ARG A 359 -21.57 -7.29 -9.46
N TYR A 360 -22.61 -8.12 -9.53
CA TYR A 360 -23.89 -7.77 -10.17
C TYR A 360 -24.96 -7.28 -9.20
N CYS A 361 -24.64 -7.18 -7.91
CA CYS A 361 -25.54 -6.68 -6.88
C CYS A 361 -26.87 -7.47 -6.80
N VAL A 362 -26.84 -8.78 -7.09
CA VAL A 362 -28.00 -9.68 -6.94
C VAL A 362 -27.90 -10.37 -5.59
N GLU A 363 -28.20 -9.63 -4.53
CA GLU A 363 -27.93 -10.04 -3.14
C GLU A 363 -28.87 -11.14 -2.61
N ASN A 364 -30.07 -11.24 -3.18
CA ASN A 364 -31.13 -12.11 -2.68
C ASN A 364 -32.14 -12.46 -3.78
N THR A 365 -33.02 -13.40 -3.47
CA THR A 365 -34.05 -13.90 -4.39
C THR A 365 -35.14 -12.87 -4.70
N SER A 366 -35.35 -11.84 -3.88
CA SER A 366 -36.41 -10.86 -4.17
C SER A 366 -36.09 -10.03 -5.41
N ILE A 367 -34.82 -9.72 -5.66
CA ILE A 367 -34.38 -9.04 -6.89
C ILE A 367 -34.70 -9.91 -8.11
N ILE A 368 -34.45 -11.23 -8.01
CA ILE A 368 -34.74 -12.20 -9.06
C ILE A 368 -36.26 -12.31 -9.31
N ASP A 369 -37.05 -12.32 -8.24
CA ASP A 369 -38.51 -12.40 -8.31
C ASP A 369 -39.13 -11.15 -8.93
N GLU A 370 -38.61 -9.97 -8.62
CA GLU A 370 -39.02 -8.72 -9.23
C GLU A 370 -38.78 -8.74 -10.75
N GLU A 371 -37.64 -9.29 -11.19
CA GLU A 371 -37.33 -9.41 -12.62
C GLU A 371 -38.17 -10.49 -13.31
N LEU A 372 -38.40 -11.64 -12.68
CA LEU A 372 -39.32 -12.65 -13.20
C LEU A 372 -40.75 -12.09 -13.34
N LYS A 373 -41.16 -11.21 -12.42
CA LYS A 373 -42.44 -10.51 -12.48
C LYS A 373 -42.47 -9.48 -13.61
N SER A 374 -41.42 -8.67 -13.75
CA SER A 374 -41.31 -7.65 -14.80
C SER A 374 -41.42 -8.25 -16.20
N ARG A 375 -40.88 -9.47 -16.38
CA ARG A 375 -40.92 -10.24 -17.64
C ARG A 375 -42.14 -11.14 -17.83
N ASN A 376 -43.09 -11.15 -16.89
CA ASN A 376 -44.27 -12.02 -16.90
C ASN A 376 -43.95 -13.53 -16.95
N LEU A 377 -42.89 -13.96 -16.24
CA LEU A 377 -42.44 -15.36 -16.21
C LEU A 377 -42.93 -16.14 -14.98
N LEU A 378 -43.27 -15.46 -13.88
CA LEU A 378 -43.77 -16.09 -12.64
C LEU A 378 -45.01 -16.98 -12.84
N PHE A 379 -45.83 -16.71 -13.86
CA PHE A 379 -47.12 -17.39 -14.08
C PHE A 379 -47.10 -18.45 -15.20
N LYS A 380 -45.98 -18.64 -15.92
CA LYS A 380 -45.91 -19.58 -17.05
C LYS A 380 -45.83 -21.06 -16.63
N ASN A 381 -45.60 -21.36 -15.35
CA ASN A 381 -45.51 -22.74 -14.83
C ASN A 381 -46.80 -23.22 -14.12
N SER A 382 -47.93 -22.54 -14.30
CA SER A 382 -49.23 -22.94 -13.75
C SER A 382 -50.22 -23.47 -14.79
N GLN A 383 -49.76 -23.82 -16.00
CA GLN A 383 -50.58 -24.44 -17.06
C GLN A 383 -50.03 -25.76 -17.53
#